data_AF-A0A5P3AKM2-F1
#
_entry.id   AF-A0A5P3AKM2-F1
#
_cell.length_a   1.000
_cell.length_b   1.000
_cell.length_c   1.000
_cell.angle_alpha   90.00
_cell.angle_beta   90.00
_cell.angle_gamma   90.00
#
_symmetry.space_group_name_H-M   'P 1'
#
loop_
_entity.id
_entity.type
_entity.pdbx_description
1 polymer ?
#
loop_
_entity_poly.entity_id
_entity_poly.type
_entity_poly.pdbx_seq_one_letter_code
_entity_poly.pdbx_strand_id
1 'polypeptide(L)'
;MPDGQRLAVAVADIFDALVATLEDTRMEPDLEEVLWGQVNLFHRATARIERSLDENEQAQRRLQREQDGSEVKSVELERLTAEGLTLIERRNCMDMMRDHAASEFVQHTGSAWRPRTGSMVNRQHMTAALIDSRDFLAAKRRAETEVCSPQAPKSPSPVGPTSTITA
;
A
#
# COMPACT_ATOMS: atom_id res chain seq x y z
N MET A 1 2.99 2.41 -10.62
CA MET A 1 2.06 3.57 -10.56
C MET A 1 2.60 4.72 -11.39
N PRO A 2 1.76 5.69 -11.82
CA PRO A 2 2.24 6.92 -12.45
C PRO A 2 3.19 7.69 -11.53
N ASP A 3 4.09 8.46 -12.12
CA ASP A 3 4.98 9.36 -11.39
C ASP A 3 4.19 10.48 -10.71
N GLY A 4 4.60 10.86 -9.49
CA GLY A 4 3.90 11.85 -8.67
C GLY A 4 3.82 13.22 -9.32
N GLN A 5 4.90 13.67 -9.98
CA GLN A 5 4.92 14.96 -10.66
C GLN A 5 3.96 14.95 -11.86
N ARG A 6 3.89 13.84 -12.60
CA ARG A 6 2.94 13.72 -13.71
C ARG A 6 1.49 13.79 -13.24
N LEU A 7 1.18 13.21 -12.07
CA LEU A 7 -0.16 13.33 -11.48
C LEU A 7 -0.47 14.77 -11.07
N ALA A 8 0.48 15.45 -10.44
CA ALA A 8 0.31 16.85 -10.04
C ALA A 8 0.03 17.76 -11.24
N VAL A 9 0.84 17.63 -12.31
CA VAL A 9 0.64 18.40 -13.55
C VAL A 9 -0.72 18.11 -14.16
N ALA A 10 -1.11 16.83 -14.27
CA ALA A 10 -2.41 16.48 -14.83
C ALA A 10 -3.60 17.03 -14.01
N VAL A 11 -3.46 17.12 -12.68
CA VAL A 11 -4.49 17.73 -11.83
C VAL A 11 -4.55 19.24 -12.05
N ALA A 12 -3.41 19.93 -12.08
CA ALA A 12 -3.36 21.37 -12.37
C ALA A 12 -3.98 21.70 -13.73
N ASP A 13 -3.62 20.95 -14.79
CA ASP A 13 -4.18 21.13 -16.14
C ASP A 13 -5.72 21.01 -16.17
N ILE A 14 -6.30 20.10 -15.37
CA ILE A 14 -7.76 19.95 -15.25
C ILE A 14 -8.38 21.20 -14.60
N PHE A 15 -7.79 21.70 -13.52
CA PHE A 15 -8.28 22.88 -12.82
C PHE A 15 -8.16 24.13 -13.70
N ASP A 16 -7.01 24.34 -14.33
CA ASP A 16 -6.76 25.47 -15.21
C ASP A 16 -7.73 25.47 -16.40
N ALA A 17 -8.02 24.30 -16.99
CA ALA A 17 -9.00 24.19 -18.05
C ALA A 17 -10.42 24.58 -17.60
N LEU A 18 -10.83 24.18 -16.40
CA LEU A 18 -12.14 24.52 -15.84
C LEU A 18 -12.25 26.03 -15.56
N VAL A 19 -11.23 26.60 -14.92
CA VAL A 19 -11.19 28.03 -14.58
C VAL A 19 -11.19 28.87 -15.85
N ALA A 20 -10.24 28.63 -16.77
CA ALA A 20 -10.12 29.41 -18.00
C ALA A 20 -11.35 29.33 -18.91
N THR A 21 -12.19 28.30 -18.78
CA THR A 21 -13.40 28.13 -19.60
C THR A 21 -14.65 28.75 -18.96
N LEU A 22 -14.73 28.79 -17.63
CA LEU A 22 -15.95 29.15 -16.91
C LEU A 22 -15.86 30.54 -16.26
N GLU A 23 -14.66 31.01 -15.91
CA GLU A 23 -14.42 32.35 -15.39
C GLU A 23 -14.87 33.42 -16.40
N ASP A 24 -15.39 34.55 -15.91
CA ASP A 24 -15.95 35.65 -16.72
C ASP A 24 -17.11 35.23 -17.64
N THR A 25 -17.73 34.08 -17.37
CA THR A 25 -18.92 33.60 -18.08
C THR A 25 -20.16 33.55 -17.18
N ARG A 26 -21.31 33.25 -17.76
CA ARG A 26 -22.54 32.99 -16.99
C ARG A 26 -22.44 31.76 -16.08
N MET A 27 -21.42 30.92 -16.24
CA MET A 27 -21.18 29.73 -15.41
C MET A 27 -20.28 30.01 -14.20
N GLU A 28 -19.66 31.18 -14.10
CA GLU A 28 -18.76 31.54 -13.00
C GLU A 28 -19.38 31.32 -11.60
N PRO A 29 -20.68 31.62 -11.35
CA PRO A 29 -21.29 31.35 -10.04
C PRO A 29 -21.28 29.87 -9.62
N ASP A 30 -21.16 28.94 -10.57
CA ASP A 30 -21.09 27.50 -10.31
C ASP A 30 -19.65 26.97 -10.22
N LEU A 31 -18.64 27.77 -10.60
CA LEU A 31 -17.24 27.34 -10.71
C LEU A 31 -16.70 26.75 -9.40
N GLU A 32 -16.94 27.41 -8.26
CA GLU A 32 -16.48 26.92 -6.97
C GLU A 32 -17.00 25.50 -6.66
N GLU A 33 -18.28 25.24 -6.93
CA GLU A 33 -18.87 23.91 -6.71
C GLU A 33 -18.29 22.86 -7.66
N VAL A 34 -18.02 23.23 -8.91
CA VAL A 34 -17.35 22.34 -9.88
C VAL A 34 -15.95 21.97 -9.40
N LEU A 35 -15.14 22.96 -9.01
CA LEU A 35 -13.78 22.72 -8.48
C LEU A 35 -13.81 21.90 -7.19
N TRP A 36 -14.76 22.20 -6.28
CA TRP A 36 -14.97 21.41 -5.07
C TRP A 36 -15.27 19.94 -5.39
N GLY A 37 -16.12 19.71 -6.39
CA GLY A 37 -16.47 18.39 -6.91
C GLY A 37 -15.26 17.60 -7.42
N GLN A 38 -14.29 18.28 -8.03
CA GLN A 38 -13.08 17.66 -8.55
C GLN A 38 -12.18 17.09 -7.44
N VAL A 39 -11.98 17.84 -6.35
CA VAL A 39 -11.27 17.32 -5.16
C VAL A 39 -12.05 16.16 -4.53
N ASN A 40 -13.37 16.32 -4.42
CA ASN A 40 -14.25 15.33 -3.81
C ASN A 40 -14.31 14.01 -4.61
N LEU A 41 -14.03 14.03 -5.92
CA LEU A 41 -13.92 12.83 -6.74
C LEU A 41 -12.79 11.92 -6.23
N PHE A 42 -11.59 12.48 -6.05
CA PHE A 42 -10.42 11.75 -5.57
C PHE A 42 -10.60 11.31 -4.12
N HIS A 43 -11.16 12.18 -3.27
CA HIS A 43 -11.49 11.84 -1.89
C HIS A 43 -12.41 10.60 -1.79
N ARG A 44 -13.49 10.56 -2.59
CA ARG A 44 -14.40 9.40 -2.63
C ARG A 44 -13.74 8.16 -3.24
N ALA A 45 -12.81 8.33 -4.18
CA ALA A 45 -12.05 7.22 -4.75
C ALA A 45 -11.12 6.58 -3.72
N THR A 46 -10.39 7.38 -2.93
CA THR A 46 -9.60 6.90 -1.78
C THR A 46 -10.49 6.08 -0.83
N ALA A 47 -11.64 6.63 -0.41
CA ALA A 47 -12.52 5.96 0.55
C ALA A 47 -13.10 4.62 0.04
N ARG A 48 -13.25 4.45 -1.28
CA ARG A 48 -13.63 3.15 -1.86
C ARG A 48 -12.48 2.14 -1.75
N ILE A 49 -11.26 2.56 -2.05
CA ILE A 49 -10.07 1.69 -1.97
C ILE A 49 -9.78 1.30 -0.53
N GLU A 50 -9.94 2.23 0.43
CA GLU A 50 -9.77 1.94 1.85
C GLU A 50 -10.73 0.84 2.33
N ARG A 51 -11.99 0.84 1.90
CA ARG A 51 -12.92 -0.25 2.24
C ARG A 51 -12.47 -1.60 1.69
N SER A 52 -11.98 -1.64 0.44
CA SER A 52 -11.40 -2.87 -0.13
C SER A 52 -10.14 -3.30 0.61
N LEU A 53 -9.34 -2.36 1.12
CA LEU A 53 -8.17 -2.65 1.93
C LEU A 53 -8.57 -3.25 3.29
N ASP A 54 -9.60 -2.71 3.94
CA ASP A 54 -10.14 -3.25 5.21
C ASP A 54 -10.66 -4.68 5.04
N GLU A 55 -11.35 -4.98 3.94
CA GLU A 55 -11.81 -6.33 3.59
C GLU A 55 -10.63 -7.28 3.36
N ASN A 56 -9.62 -6.83 2.61
CA ASN A 56 -8.39 -7.59 2.36
C ASN A 56 -7.61 -7.86 3.65
N GLU A 57 -7.49 -6.89 4.56
CA GLU A 57 -6.87 -7.06 5.87
C GLU A 57 -7.59 -8.13 6.70
N GLN A 58 -8.93 -8.08 6.74
CA GLN A 58 -9.72 -9.07 7.47
C GLN A 58 -9.52 -10.48 6.89
N ALA A 59 -9.46 -10.60 5.56
CA ALA A 59 -9.19 -11.87 4.90
C ALA A 59 -7.78 -12.41 5.25
N GLN A 60 -6.75 -11.55 5.23
CA GLN A 60 -5.40 -11.92 5.64
C GLN A 60 -5.35 -12.39 7.09
N ARG A 61 -5.95 -11.64 8.03
CA ARG A 61 -5.99 -12.01 9.45
C ARG A 61 -6.71 -13.33 9.69
N ARG A 62 -7.81 -13.58 8.99
CA ARG A 62 -8.54 -14.85 9.06
C ARG A 62 -7.67 -15.99 8.56
N LEU A 63 -7.07 -15.83 7.38
CA LEU A 63 -6.26 -16.86 6.76
C LEU A 63 -5.00 -17.19 7.58
N GLN A 64 -4.38 -16.19 8.20
CA GLN A 64 -3.25 -16.40 9.13
C GLN A 64 -3.66 -17.25 10.34
N ARG A 65 -4.83 -16.99 10.94
CA ARG A 65 -5.34 -17.79 12.08
C ARG A 65 -5.68 -19.22 11.69
N GLU A 66 -6.09 -19.42 10.45
CA GLU A 66 -6.48 -20.72 9.90
C GLU A 66 -5.30 -21.49 9.28
N GLN A 67 -4.07 -20.97 9.35
CA GLN A 67 -2.90 -21.66 8.82
C GLN A 67 -2.73 -23.04 9.46
N ASP A 68 -2.55 -24.04 8.60
CA ASP A 68 -2.29 -25.44 8.96
C ASP A 68 -0.96 -25.94 8.38
N GLY A 69 -0.14 -25.02 7.84
CA GLY A 69 1.11 -25.33 7.16
C GLY A 69 0.93 -25.83 5.72
N SER A 70 -0.30 -25.92 5.21
CA SER A 70 -0.52 -26.32 3.82
C SER A 70 -0.02 -25.28 2.82
N GLU A 71 0.45 -25.80 1.68
CA GLU A 71 0.91 -24.95 0.59
C GLU A 71 -0.24 -24.14 -0.01
N VAL A 72 -1.43 -24.73 -0.10
CA VAL A 72 -2.63 -24.06 -0.62
C VAL A 72 -2.94 -22.77 0.16
N LYS A 73 -2.95 -22.83 1.50
CA LYS A 73 -3.21 -21.63 2.32
C LYS A 73 -2.05 -20.64 2.31
N SER A 74 -0.82 -21.11 2.08
CA SER A 74 0.34 -20.23 1.93
C SER A 74 0.25 -19.42 0.65
N VAL A 75 -0.07 -20.07 -0.48
CA VAL A 75 -0.26 -19.43 -1.78
C VAL A 75 -1.43 -18.43 -1.75
N GLU A 76 -2.54 -18.77 -1.11
CA GLU A 76 -3.66 -17.84 -0.98
C GLU A 76 -3.29 -16.60 -0.14
N LEU A 77 -2.44 -16.76 0.89
CA LEU A 77 -1.93 -15.64 1.69
C LEU A 77 -0.99 -14.75 0.87
N GLU A 78 -0.14 -15.34 0.02
CA GLU A 78 0.70 -14.60 -0.93
C GLU A 78 -0.16 -13.78 -1.90
N ARG A 79 -1.23 -14.37 -2.45
CA ARG A 79 -2.18 -13.70 -3.35
C ARG A 79 -2.84 -12.49 -2.67
N LEU A 80 -3.37 -12.67 -1.46
CA LEU A 80 -4.00 -11.59 -0.70
C LEU A 80 -3.00 -10.49 -0.32
N THR A 81 -1.76 -10.87 -0.03
CA THR A 81 -0.68 -9.91 0.29
C THR A 81 -0.33 -9.06 -0.93
N ALA A 82 -0.19 -9.67 -2.12
CA ALA A 82 0.07 -8.95 -3.36
C ALA A 82 -1.09 -8.02 -3.76
N GLU A 83 -2.33 -8.48 -3.55
CA GLU A 83 -3.53 -7.67 -3.75
C GLU A 83 -3.56 -6.46 -2.80
N GLY A 84 -3.26 -6.68 -1.51
CA GLY A 84 -3.19 -5.61 -0.51
C GLY A 84 -2.13 -4.56 -0.83
N LEU A 85 -0.96 -4.97 -1.34
CA LEU A 85 0.07 -4.03 -1.81
C LEU A 85 -0.44 -3.18 -2.97
N THR A 86 -1.11 -3.81 -3.94
CA THR A 86 -1.72 -3.10 -5.08
C THR A 86 -2.77 -2.09 -4.61
N LEU A 87 -3.59 -2.43 -3.62
CA LEU A 87 -4.59 -1.53 -3.04
C LEU A 87 -3.93 -0.34 -2.33
N ILE A 88 -2.86 -0.55 -1.58
CA ILE A 88 -2.07 0.53 -0.95
C ILE A 88 -1.53 1.50 -2.00
N GLU A 89 -0.89 0.99 -3.05
CA GLU A 89 -0.33 1.83 -4.10
C GLU A 89 -1.41 2.68 -4.79
N ARG A 90 -2.58 2.07 -5.06
CA ARG A 90 -3.74 2.77 -5.64
C ARG A 90 -4.30 3.84 -4.70
N ARG A 91 -4.42 3.54 -3.41
CA ARG A 91 -4.86 4.49 -2.38
C ARG A 91 -3.92 5.68 -2.32
N ASN A 92 -2.61 5.43 -2.22
CA ASN A 92 -1.60 6.48 -2.12
C ASN A 92 -1.62 7.40 -3.35
N CYS A 93 -1.81 6.83 -4.55
CA CYS A 93 -1.98 7.58 -5.79
C CYS A 93 -3.21 8.52 -5.75
N MET A 94 -4.36 8.02 -5.25
CA MET A 94 -5.58 8.83 -5.12
C MET A 94 -5.45 9.91 -4.04
N ASP A 95 -4.76 9.62 -2.94
CA ASP A 95 -4.48 10.62 -1.91
C ASP A 95 -3.58 11.75 -2.43
N MET A 96 -2.54 11.43 -3.22
CA MET A 96 -1.72 12.45 -3.86
C MET A 96 -2.55 13.33 -4.80
N MET A 97 -3.39 12.75 -5.65
CA MET A 97 -4.27 13.52 -6.53
C MET A 97 -5.26 14.39 -5.75
N ARG A 98 -5.82 13.88 -4.64
CA ARG A 98 -6.71 14.64 -3.75
C ARG A 98 -5.99 15.83 -3.13
N ASP A 99 -4.79 15.61 -2.60
CA ASP A 99 -4.03 16.65 -1.89
C ASP A 99 -3.55 17.75 -2.86
N HIS A 100 -3.15 17.38 -4.09
CA HIS A 100 -2.87 18.34 -5.15
C HIS A 100 -4.13 19.10 -5.59
N ALA A 101 -5.24 18.40 -5.83
CA ALA A 101 -6.49 19.04 -6.21
C ALA A 101 -6.99 20.01 -5.14
N ALA A 102 -6.81 19.67 -3.85
CA ALA A 102 -7.14 20.57 -2.75
C ALA A 102 -6.26 21.83 -2.76
N SER A 103 -5.00 21.72 -3.17
CA SER A 103 -4.09 22.87 -3.32
C SER A 103 -4.53 23.77 -4.47
N GLU A 104 -4.87 23.20 -5.63
CA GLU A 104 -5.42 23.93 -6.77
C GLU A 104 -6.75 24.62 -6.42
N PHE A 105 -7.63 23.94 -5.67
CA PHE A 105 -8.87 24.52 -5.17
C PHE A 105 -8.62 25.77 -4.32
N VAL A 106 -7.65 25.71 -3.39
CA VAL A 106 -7.29 26.89 -2.56
C VAL A 106 -6.70 28.00 -3.43
N GLN A 107 -5.86 27.64 -4.40
CA GLN A 107 -5.23 28.61 -5.30
C GLN A 107 -6.27 29.40 -6.11
N HIS A 108 -7.29 28.73 -6.64
CA HIS A 108 -8.29 29.36 -7.51
C HIS A 108 -9.46 30.00 -6.75
N THR A 109 -9.80 29.53 -5.55
CA THR A 109 -10.98 30.02 -4.78
C THR A 109 -10.62 30.85 -3.56
N GLY A 110 -9.36 30.80 -3.10
CA GLY A 110 -8.91 31.38 -1.83
C GLY A 110 -9.44 30.66 -0.57
N SER A 111 -10.30 29.65 -0.73
CA SER A 111 -10.94 28.92 0.36
C SER A 111 -10.34 27.53 0.52
N ALA A 112 -10.19 27.08 1.77
CA ALA A 112 -9.71 25.73 2.04
C ALA A 112 -10.78 24.69 1.66
N TRP A 113 -10.42 23.70 0.84
CA TRP A 113 -11.30 22.58 0.57
C TRP A 113 -11.59 21.78 1.85
N ARG A 114 -12.86 21.40 2.05
CA ARG A 114 -13.27 20.49 3.13
C ARG A 114 -14.33 19.51 2.63
N PRO A 115 -14.24 18.22 3.01
CA PRO A 115 -15.29 17.28 2.68
C PRO A 115 -16.57 17.64 3.45
N ARG A 116 -17.72 17.51 2.80
CA ARG A 116 -19.03 17.72 3.45
C ARG A 116 -19.37 16.61 4.45
N THR A 117 -18.82 15.42 4.24
CA THR A 117 -18.99 14.26 5.11
C THR A 117 -17.69 13.46 5.16
N GLY A 118 -17.42 12.83 6.30
CA GLY A 118 -16.19 12.06 6.52
C GLY A 118 -15.01 12.90 7.02
N SER A 119 -13.89 12.23 7.26
CA SER A 119 -12.65 12.84 7.75
C SER A 119 -11.57 12.79 6.68
N MET A 120 -10.71 13.81 6.64
CA MET A 120 -9.47 13.78 5.89
C MET A 120 -8.39 13.09 6.73
N VAL A 121 -8.36 11.76 6.72
CA VAL A 121 -7.24 11.00 7.29
C VAL A 121 -6.38 10.51 6.12
N ASN A 122 -5.10 10.87 6.13
CA ASN A 122 -4.13 10.30 5.20
C ASN A 122 -3.39 9.16 5.91
N ARG A 123 -3.57 7.92 5.45
CA ARG A 123 -2.90 6.73 6.00
C ARG A 123 -1.84 6.27 5.02
N GLN A 124 -0.65 6.86 5.05
CA GLN A 124 0.41 6.53 4.09
C GLN A 124 1.09 5.18 4.36
N HIS A 125 0.92 4.63 5.56
CA HIS A 125 1.63 3.43 5.98
C HIS A 125 1.00 2.13 5.48
N MET A 126 1.82 1.08 5.46
CA MET A 126 1.35 -0.30 5.32
C MET A 126 0.48 -0.70 6.50
N THR A 127 -0.43 -1.63 6.26
CA THR A 127 -1.32 -2.15 7.29
C THR A 127 -0.59 -3.19 8.13
N ALA A 128 -0.96 -3.32 9.41
CA ALA A 128 -0.36 -4.32 10.29
C ALA A 128 -0.55 -5.74 9.72
N ALA A 129 -1.73 -6.04 9.18
CA ALA A 129 -2.02 -7.34 8.57
C ALA A 129 -1.05 -7.69 7.42
N LEU A 130 -0.68 -6.71 6.59
CA LEU A 130 0.28 -6.93 5.51
C LEU A 130 1.70 -7.15 6.00
N ILE A 131 2.11 -6.44 7.06
CA ILE A 131 3.43 -6.62 7.68
C ILE A 131 3.50 -8.04 8.26
N ASP A 132 2.51 -8.42 9.07
CA ASP A 132 2.43 -9.73 9.71
C ASP A 132 2.41 -10.86 8.67
N SER A 133 1.62 -10.73 7.60
CA SER A 133 1.56 -11.73 6.52
C SER A 133 2.90 -11.91 5.83
N ARG A 134 3.61 -10.81 5.54
CA ARG A 134 4.93 -10.86 4.90
C ARG A 134 5.98 -11.51 5.79
N ASP A 135 5.96 -11.20 7.08
CA ASP A 135 6.89 -11.76 8.06
C ASP A 135 6.64 -13.26 8.24
N PHE A 136 5.37 -13.68 8.31
CA PHE A 136 4.97 -15.09 8.34
C PHE A 136 5.51 -15.85 7.11
N LEU A 137 5.27 -15.35 5.91
CA LEU A 137 5.74 -15.97 4.66
C LEU A 137 7.27 -16.02 4.58
N ALA A 138 7.95 -14.97 5.04
CA ALA A 138 9.40 -14.95 5.10
C ALA A 138 9.96 -15.99 6.09
N ALA A 139 9.33 -16.16 7.26
CA ALA A 139 9.71 -17.16 8.24
C ALA A 139 9.50 -18.59 7.70
N LYS A 140 8.36 -18.87 7.04
CA LYS A 140 8.08 -20.17 6.43
C LYS A 140 9.13 -20.56 5.40
N ARG A 141 9.47 -19.66 4.46
CA ARG A 141 10.49 -19.91 3.43
C ARG A 141 11.87 -20.22 4.02
N ARG A 142 12.25 -19.57 5.12
CA ARG A 142 13.50 -19.89 5.83
C ARG A 142 13.47 -21.31 6.39
N ALA A 143 12.39 -21.69 7.06
CA ALA A 143 12.23 -23.04 7.61
C ALA A 143 12.30 -24.13 6.53
N GLU A 144 11.63 -23.92 5.38
CA GLU A 144 11.69 -24.86 4.25
C GLU A 144 13.10 -24.97 3.65
N THR A 145 13.82 -23.85 3.55
CA THR A 145 15.20 -23.81 3.04
C THR A 145 16.19 -24.51 3.96
N GLU A 146 16.03 -24.33 5.29
CA GLU A 146 16.88 -24.98 6.30
C GLU A 146 16.68 -26.51 6.34
N VAL A 147 15.45 -26.99 6.13
CA VAL A 147 15.13 -28.44 6.04
C VAL A 147 15.72 -29.08 4.77
N CYS A 148 15.82 -28.32 3.67
CA CYS A 148 16.37 -28.80 2.40
C CYS A 148 17.91 -28.67 2.31
N SER A 149 18.57 -28.09 3.31
CA SER A 149 20.02 -27.94 3.32
C SER A 149 20.68 -29.28 3.70
N PRO A 150 21.53 -29.88 2.85
CA PRO A 150 22.24 -31.09 3.23
C PRO A 150 23.16 -30.75 4.41
N GLN A 151 22.93 -31.40 5.57
CA GLN A 151 23.88 -31.34 6.67
C GLN A 151 25.26 -31.73 6.12
N ALA A 152 26.19 -30.76 6.10
CA ALA A 152 27.57 -31.06 5.75
C ALA A 152 28.04 -32.23 6.63
N PRO A 153 28.66 -33.28 6.05
CA PRO A 153 29.08 -34.43 6.84
C PRO A 153 30.05 -33.97 7.90
N LYS A 154 29.71 -34.20 9.17
CA LYS A 154 30.61 -34.01 10.31
C LYS A 154 31.86 -34.84 10.04
N SER A 155 32.98 -34.18 9.72
CA SER A 155 34.26 -34.85 9.60
C SER A 155 34.65 -35.43 10.97
N PRO A 156 35.07 -36.69 11.05
CA PRO A 156 35.53 -37.27 12.32
C PRO A 156 36.84 -36.60 12.72
N SER A 157 36.90 -36.10 13.96
CA SER A 157 38.14 -35.60 14.57
C SER A 157 39.23 -36.68 14.52
N PRO A 158 40.46 -36.36 14.08
CA PRO A 158 41.54 -37.33 14.08
C PRO A 158 41.98 -37.59 15.53
N VAL A 159 41.84 -38.84 15.96
CA VAL A 159 42.43 -39.37 17.20
C VAL A 159 43.95 -39.31 17.04
N GLY A 160 44.62 -38.52 17.89
CA GLY A 160 46.08 -38.41 17.93
C GLY A 160 46.74 -39.68 18.50
N PRO A 161 47.92 -40.08 18.01
CA PRO A 161 48.54 -41.35 18.38
C PRO A 161 49.21 -41.32 19.77
N THR A 162 49.03 -42.43 20.47
CA THR A 162 49.69 -42.87 21.71
C THR A 162 51.22 -42.80 21.59
N SER A 163 51.88 -42.11 22.53
CA SER A 163 53.33 -42.22 22.71
C SER A 163 53.65 -43.13 23.89
N THR A 164 54.28 -44.25 23.56
CA THR A 164 54.94 -45.21 24.45
C THR A 164 56.19 -44.56 25.04
N ILE A 165 56.35 -44.60 26.38
CA ILE A 165 57.65 -44.46 27.03
C ILE A 165 57.91 -45.72 27.85
N THR A 166 58.91 -46.46 27.41
CA THR A 166 59.56 -47.59 28.07
C THR A 166 60.39 -47.08 29.24
N ALA A 167 60.34 -47.80 30.37
CA ALA A 167 61.34 -47.76 31.45
C ALA A 167 62.21 -49.01 31.36
#